data_AF-A0A2A9MA92-F1
#
_entry.id   AF-A0A2A9MA92-F1
#
_cell.length_a   1.000
_cell.length_b   1.000
_cell.length_c   1.000
_cell.angle_alpha   90.00
_cell.angle_beta   90.00
_cell.angle_gamma   90.00
#
_symmetry.space_group_name_H-M   'P 1'
#
loop_
_entity.id
_entity.type
_entity.pdbx_description
1 polymer ?
#
loop_
_entity_poly.entity_id
_entity_poly.type
_entity_poly.pdbx_seq_one_letter_code
_entity_poly.pdbx_strand_id
1 'polypeptide(L)'
;MELLEKGGAQDLLPFVGYCRVFVVDNDGLQRKTKGSRVEAPVHMRAEGGKRIFTAYFPPKDPVTMLKLQSDEQEFVYGKVWVGAFCKPEENPNTNRLLFVLQGQNCKRLAEEVDASSDSTCTCKAFMPFLEDCYSKPVEARLTTADEKFVTKLVKLEVEVTDDVYEQWLRYYRTLKTVDKDDKDGEKKDEKK
;
A
#
# COMPACT_ATOMS: atom_id res chain seq x y z
N MET A 1 9.22 -24.32 -16.20
CA MET A 1 9.35 -22.92 -15.74
C MET A 1 10.16 -22.19 -16.81
N GLU A 2 9.58 -22.06 -18.01
CA GLU A 2 10.26 -21.57 -19.21
C GLU A 2 9.29 -20.63 -19.94
N LEU A 3 9.25 -19.37 -19.52
CA LEU A 3 8.52 -18.30 -20.22
C LEU A 3 9.22 -16.95 -20.04
N LEU A 4 10.54 -16.95 -19.83
CA LEU A 4 11.36 -15.73 -19.65
C LEU A 4 12.52 -15.63 -20.63
N GLU A 5 12.42 -16.28 -21.79
CA GLU A 5 13.40 -16.09 -22.88
C GLU A 5 12.67 -15.69 -24.15
N LYS A 6 12.43 -14.37 -24.31
CA LYS A 6 12.38 -13.60 -25.57
C LYS A 6 11.46 -12.39 -25.43
N GLY A 7 12.00 -11.39 -24.76
CA GLY A 7 11.49 -10.04 -24.71
C GLY A 7 12.43 -9.31 -23.76
N GLY A 8 13.22 -8.36 -24.26
CA GLY A 8 14.21 -7.65 -23.45
C GLY A 8 13.61 -7.28 -22.10
N ALA A 9 14.28 -7.68 -21.02
CA ALA A 9 13.88 -7.36 -19.66
C ALA A 9 13.90 -5.83 -19.48
N GLN A 10 12.81 -5.17 -19.84
CA GLN A 10 12.43 -3.93 -19.21
C GLN A 10 12.23 -4.27 -17.73
N ASP A 11 13.14 -3.76 -16.90
CA ASP A 11 13.19 -3.87 -15.44
C ASP A 11 11.83 -4.12 -14.78
N LEU A 12 11.42 -5.38 -14.68
CA LEU A 12 10.29 -5.75 -13.85
C LEU A 12 10.71 -5.52 -12.41
N LEU A 13 10.24 -4.43 -11.82
CA LEU A 13 10.51 -4.09 -10.43
C LEU A 13 10.15 -5.29 -9.53
N PRO A 14 11.01 -5.70 -8.57
CA PRO A 14 10.73 -6.83 -7.70
C PRO A 14 9.39 -6.70 -6.98
N PHE A 15 8.52 -7.69 -7.12
CA PHE A 15 7.29 -7.80 -6.35
C PHE A 15 7.60 -7.96 -4.87
N VAL A 16 6.93 -7.18 -4.01
CA VAL A 16 7.11 -7.23 -2.56
C VAL A 16 5.83 -7.40 -1.78
N GLY A 17 4.65 -7.19 -2.38
CA GLY A 17 3.39 -7.46 -1.70
C GLY A 17 2.19 -6.77 -2.34
N TYR A 18 1.22 -6.35 -1.54
CA TYR A 18 -0.04 -5.79 -2.03
C TYR A 18 -0.42 -4.52 -1.27
N CYS A 19 -1.10 -3.63 -1.96
CA CYS A 19 -1.73 -2.45 -1.38
C CYS A 19 -3.25 -2.55 -1.51
N ARG A 20 -3.94 -1.96 -0.54
CA ARG A 20 -5.37 -1.68 -0.61
C ARG A 20 -5.57 -0.22 -0.24
N VAL A 21 -6.22 0.53 -1.12
CA VAL A 21 -6.61 1.92 -0.90
C VAL A 21 -8.12 2.01 -1.00
N PHE A 22 -8.75 2.76 -0.11
CA PHE A 22 -10.20 2.88 -0.04
C PHE A 22 -10.64 4.21 0.55
N VAL A 23 -11.87 4.60 0.22
CA VAL A 23 -12.54 5.76 0.78
C VAL A 23 -13.30 5.36 2.03
N VAL A 24 -13.12 6.15 3.08
CA VAL A 24 -13.86 6.05 4.35
C VAL A 24 -14.61 7.36 4.62
N ASP A 25 -15.68 7.31 5.40
CA ASP A 25 -16.36 8.51 5.89
C ASP A 25 -15.67 9.09 7.15
N ASN A 26 -16.25 10.17 7.70
CA ASN A 26 -15.81 10.81 8.94
C ASN A 26 -15.73 9.86 10.15
N ASP A 27 -16.52 8.79 10.17
CA ASP A 27 -16.53 7.79 11.24
C ASP A 27 -15.51 6.66 11.00
N GLY A 28 -14.78 6.73 9.88
CA GLY A 28 -13.81 5.72 9.47
C GLY A 28 -14.42 4.47 8.86
N LEU A 29 -15.72 4.50 8.51
CA LEU A 29 -16.41 3.38 7.89
C LEU A 29 -16.13 3.35 6.38
N GLN A 30 -15.72 2.18 5.89
CA GLN A 30 -15.45 2.00 4.46
C GLN A 30 -16.74 2.10 3.64
N ARG A 31 -16.75 2.97 2.63
CA ARG A 31 -17.86 3.02 1.67
C ARG A 31 -17.95 1.72 0.87
N LYS A 32 -19.16 1.19 0.75
CA LYS A 32 -19.47 -0.03 -0.04
C LYS A 32 -20.09 0.31 -1.40
N THR A 33 -19.54 1.32 -2.07
CA THR A 33 -19.99 1.79 -3.38
C THR A 33 -18.97 1.46 -4.47
N LYS A 34 -19.41 1.43 -5.72
CA LYS A 34 -18.51 1.24 -6.86
C LYS A 34 -17.52 2.41 -6.92
N GLY A 35 -16.23 2.09 -7.00
CA GLY A 35 -15.18 3.11 -7.05
C GLY A 35 -14.62 3.51 -5.68
N SER A 36 -15.03 2.86 -4.58
CA SER A 36 -14.56 3.22 -3.23
C SER A 36 -13.35 2.43 -2.76
N ARG A 37 -12.84 1.48 -3.56
CA ARG A 37 -11.67 0.67 -3.22
C ARG A 37 -10.89 0.23 -4.45
N VAL A 38 -9.58 0.11 -4.27
CA VAL A 38 -8.69 -0.51 -5.27
C VAL A 38 -7.60 -1.32 -4.57
N GLU A 39 -7.17 -2.38 -5.23
CA GLU A 39 -6.09 -3.25 -4.78
C GLU A 39 -5.11 -3.47 -5.93
N ALA A 40 -3.83 -3.49 -5.62
CA ALA A 40 -2.80 -3.74 -6.62
C ALA A 40 -1.54 -4.36 -6.00
N PRO A 41 -0.76 -5.13 -6.77
CA PRO A 41 0.57 -5.54 -6.36
C PRO A 41 1.48 -4.33 -6.18
N VAL A 42 2.37 -4.44 -5.20
CA VAL A 42 3.40 -3.46 -4.87
C VAL A 42 4.75 -4.01 -5.30
N HIS A 43 5.50 -3.19 -5.99
CA HIS A 43 6.87 -3.47 -6.39
C HIS A 43 7.82 -2.48 -5.71
N MET A 44 9.07 -2.87 -5.51
CA MET A 44 10.06 -2.05 -4.83
C MET A 44 11.29 -1.86 -5.70
N ARG A 45 11.81 -0.63 -5.76
CA ARG A 45 13.14 -0.33 -6.31
C ARG A 45 14.01 0.35 -5.27
N ALA A 46 15.33 0.20 -5.41
CA ALA A 46 16.31 0.93 -4.61
C ALA A 46 16.83 2.11 -5.43
N GLU A 47 16.83 3.31 -4.85
CA GLU A 47 17.23 4.53 -5.54
C GLU A 47 17.76 5.53 -4.50
N GLY A 48 19.01 5.98 -4.64
CA GLY A 48 19.56 7.08 -3.82
C GLY A 48 19.50 6.88 -2.30
N GLY A 49 19.74 5.67 -1.79
CA GLY A 49 19.65 5.36 -0.35
C GLY A 49 18.21 5.25 0.18
N LYS A 50 17.25 5.11 -0.72
CA LYS A 50 15.83 4.91 -0.43
C LYS A 50 15.29 3.66 -1.12
N ARG A 51 14.23 3.11 -0.56
CA ARG A 51 13.33 2.12 -1.14
C ARG A 51 12.06 2.81 -1.58
N ILE A 52 11.78 2.74 -2.88
CA ILE A 52 10.57 3.30 -3.48
C ILE A 52 9.61 2.14 -3.73
N PHE A 53 8.49 2.15 -3.01
CA PHE A 53 7.40 1.21 -3.17
C PHE A 53 6.39 1.78 -4.14
N THR A 54 6.05 1.06 -5.20
CA THR A 54 5.14 1.52 -6.24
C THR A 54 4.01 0.52 -6.46
N ALA A 55 2.78 1.02 -6.50
CA ALA A 55 1.62 0.30 -6.98
C ALA A 55 0.95 1.07 -8.13
N TYR A 56 0.51 0.34 -9.14
CA TYR A 56 -0.22 0.87 -10.28
C TYR A 56 -1.66 0.36 -10.26
N PHE A 57 -2.60 1.26 -10.50
CA PHE A 57 -4.02 0.97 -10.52
C PHE A 57 -4.56 1.16 -11.94
N PRO A 58 -5.48 0.32 -12.42
CA PRO A 58 -5.97 0.40 -13.78
C PRO A 58 -6.95 1.59 -13.93
N PRO A 59 -6.59 2.69 -14.64
CA PRO A 59 -7.51 3.82 -14.80
C PRO A 59 -8.78 3.43 -15.56
N LYS A 60 -8.64 2.56 -16.56
CA LYS A 60 -9.68 2.22 -17.52
C LYS A 60 -10.59 1.08 -17.07
N ASP A 61 -10.26 0.39 -15.97
CA ASP A 61 -11.11 -0.67 -15.46
C ASP A 61 -12.29 -0.05 -14.69
N PRO A 62 -13.54 -0.18 -15.19
CA PRO A 62 -14.68 0.38 -14.50
C PRO A 62 -15.02 -0.36 -13.20
N VAL A 63 -14.50 -1.56 -12.98
CA VAL A 63 -14.77 -2.43 -11.81
C VAL A 63 -13.74 -2.21 -10.71
N THR A 64 -12.46 -2.15 -11.05
CA THR A 64 -11.34 -2.07 -10.10
C THR A 64 -10.66 -0.69 -10.11
N MET A 65 -11.42 0.34 -9.74
CA MET A 65 -10.92 1.72 -9.66
C MET A 65 -11.23 2.36 -8.31
N LEU A 66 -10.42 3.34 -7.92
CA LEU A 66 -10.71 4.26 -6.82
C LEU A 66 -10.99 5.64 -7.40
N LYS A 67 -12.20 6.15 -7.16
CA LYS A 67 -12.60 7.50 -7.55
C LYS A 67 -12.31 8.45 -6.40
N LEU A 68 -11.75 9.61 -6.73
CA LEU A 68 -11.61 10.71 -5.80
C LEU A 68 -12.75 11.68 -6.08
N GLN A 69 -13.74 11.71 -5.19
CA GLN A 69 -14.82 12.70 -5.26
C GLN A 69 -14.46 13.86 -4.34
N SER A 70 -14.73 15.09 -4.75
CA SER A 70 -14.50 16.27 -3.91
C SER A 70 -15.61 16.35 -2.85
N ASP A 71 -15.54 15.45 -1.87
CA ASP A 71 -16.45 15.35 -0.73
C ASP A 71 -15.64 15.62 0.55
N GLU A 72 -16.15 16.54 1.37
CA GLU A 72 -15.50 17.03 2.58
C GLU A 72 -15.68 16.05 3.76
N GLN A 73 -16.64 15.12 3.66
CA GLN A 73 -16.91 14.08 4.66
C GLN A 73 -16.21 12.76 4.37
N GLU A 74 -15.42 12.70 3.29
CA GLU A 74 -14.71 11.51 2.85
C GLU A 74 -13.20 11.64 3.01
N PHE A 75 -12.54 10.52 3.29
CA PHE A 75 -11.10 10.41 3.38
C PHE A 75 -10.57 9.23 2.56
N VAL A 76 -9.47 9.44 1.86
CA VAL A 76 -8.66 8.37 1.28
C VAL A 76 -7.75 7.81 2.36
N TYR A 77 -7.80 6.50 2.51
CA TYR A 77 -6.96 5.74 3.43
C TYR A 77 -6.43 4.49 2.74
N GLY A 78 -5.28 3.99 3.18
CA GLY A 78 -4.69 2.80 2.56
C GLY A 78 -3.73 2.05 3.47
N LYS A 79 -3.52 0.78 3.12
CA LYS A 79 -2.62 -0.13 3.82
C LYS A 79 -1.80 -0.90 2.79
N VAL A 80 -0.54 -1.12 3.12
CA VAL A 80 0.39 -1.91 2.31
C VAL A 80 0.98 -3.03 3.13
N TRP A 81 0.98 -4.23 2.56
CA TRP A 81 1.47 -5.45 3.18
C TRP A 81 2.58 -6.06 2.34
N VAL A 82 3.56 -6.67 3.01
CA VAL A 82 4.61 -7.44 2.36
C VAL A 82 4.24 -8.92 2.27
N GLY A 83 4.59 -9.53 1.14
CA GLY A 83 4.37 -10.95 0.86
C GLY A 83 3.07 -11.23 0.10
N ALA A 84 2.78 -12.52 -0.07
CA ALA A 84 1.59 -12.97 -0.77
C ALA A 84 0.31 -12.59 -0.02
N PHE A 85 -0.78 -12.40 -0.77
CA PHE A 85 -2.10 -12.16 -0.23
C PHE A 85 -2.51 -13.35 0.63
N CYS A 86 -2.67 -13.17 1.95
CA CYS A 86 -3.23 -14.22 2.80
C CYS A 86 -4.74 -14.27 2.59
N LYS A 87 -5.29 -15.49 2.50
CA LYS A 87 -6.73 -15.70 2.51
C LYS A 87 -7.31 -15.15 3.83
N PRO A 88 -8.58 -14.70 3.86
CA PRO A 88 -9.21 -14.18 5.08
C PRO A 88 -9.13 -15.13 6.29
N GLU A 89 -9.01 -16.43 6.03
CA GLU A 89 -8.98 -17.53 6.99
C GLU A 89 -7.55 -17.81 7.53
N GLU A 90 -6.51 -17.32 6.84
CA GLU A 90 -5.10 -17.55 7.18
C GLU A 90 -4.49 -16.31 7.85
N ASN A 91 -4.74 -16.13 9.15
CA ASN A 91 -4.17 -15.10 10.04
C ASN A 91 -4.36 -13.64 9.55
N PRO A 92 -5.03 -12.74 10.30
CA PRO A 92 -5.24 -11.37 9.86
C PRO A 92 -3.91 -10.75 9.41
N ASN A 93 -3.92 -10.18 8.21
CA ASN A 93 -2.80 -9.54 7.53
C ASN A 93 -2.06 -8.45 8.34
N THR A 94 -2.35 -8.24 9.63
CA THR A 94 -1.71 -7.22 10.48
C THR A 94 -0.21 -7.40 10.57
N ASN A 95 0.32 -8.61 10.80
CA ASN A 95 1.75 -8.78 11.13
C ASN A 95 2.69 -8.52 9.92
N ARG A 96 2.15 -8.48 8.70
CA ARG A 96 2.92 -8.17 7.47
C ARG A 96 2.73 -6.73 6.99
N LEU A 97 2.03 -5.90 7.78
CA LEU A 97 1.77 -4.52 7.45
C LEU A 97 3.10 -3.74 7.39
N LEU A 98 3.35 -3.12 6.25
CA LEU A 98 4.55 -2.32 5.99
C LEU A 98 4.28 -0.86 6.35
N PHE A 99 3.27 -0.26 5.73
CA PHE A 99 2.83 1.09 6.07
C PHE A 99 1.33 1.29 5.89
N VAL A 100 0.85 2.35 6.54
CA VAL A 100 -0.52 2.84 6.55
C VAL A 100 -0.51 4.27 6.04
N LEU A 101 -1.28 4.57 5.00
CA LEU A 101 -1.48 5.94 4.55
C LEU A 101 -2.29 6.69 5.60
N GLN A 102 -1.86 7.89 5.96
CA GLN A 102 -2.66 8.80 6.78
C GLN A 102 -3.93 9.15 6.02
N GLY A 103 -5.08 9.09 6.71
CA GLY A 103 -6.36 9.54 6.14
C GLY A 103 -6.25 10.96 5.60
N GLN A 104 -6.48 11.13 4.30
CA GLN A 104 -6.45 12.42 3.62
C GLN A 104 -7.85 12.79 3.16
N ASN A 105 -8.28 14.00 3.50
CA ASN A 105 -9.61 14.49 3.11
C ASN A 105 -9.72 14.55 1.58
N CYS A 106 -10.78 13.98 1.01
CA CYS A 106 -10.93 13.85 -0.44
C CYS A 106 -11.09 15.21 -1.14
N LYS A 107 -11.79 16.18 -0.52
CA LYS A 107 -11.89 17.55 -1.05
C LYS A 107 -10.51 18.21 -1.15
N ARG A 108 -9.71 18.13 -0.08
CA ARG A 108 -8.34 18.66 -0.08
C ARG A 108 -7.46 17.98 -1.14
N LEU A 109 -7.57 16.67 -1.29
CA LEU A 109 -6.83 15.95 -2.33
C LEU A 109 -7.23 16.41 -3.73
N ALA A 110 -8.51 16.66 -3.98
CA ALA A 110 -8.98 17.18 -5.26
C ALA A 110 -8.40 18.56 -5.54
N GLU A 111 -8.40 19.46 -4.55
CA GLU A 111 -7.80 20.80 -4.66
C GLU A 111 -6.29 20.74 -4.93
N GLU A 112 -5.55 19.84 -4.27
CA GLU A 112 -4.11 19.64 -4.51
C GLU A 112 -3.83 19.08 -5.91
N VAL A 113 -4.68 18.17 -6.40
CA VAL A 113 -4.58 17.60 -7.76
C VAL A 113 -4.86 18.67 -8.82
N ASP A 114 -5.90 19.49 -8.64
CA ASP A 114 -6.24 20.57 -9.57
C ASP A 114 -5.15 21.65 -9.64
N ALA A 115 -4.42 21.86 -8.54
CA ALA A 115 -3.29 22.79 -8.49
C ALA A 115 -1.96 22.20 -9.02
N SER A 116 -1.89 20.88 -9.23
CA SER A 116 -0.68 20.15 -9.61
C SER A 116 -0.57 20.04 -11.14
N SER A 117 0.59 20.41 -11.71
CA SER A 117 0.84 20.24 -13.15
C SER A 117 0.87 18.77 -13.59
N ASP A 118 1.16 17.87 -12.66
CA ASP A 118 1.40 16.46 -12.92
C ASP A 118 0.25 15.57 -12.41
N SER A 119 -0.86 16.17 -11.98
CA SER A 119 -1.99 15.47 -11.35
C SER A 119 -1.54 14.58 -10.18
N THR A 120 -0.69 15.14 -9.31
CA THR A 120 -0.16 14.46 -8.13
C THR A 120 -0.50 15.19 -6.86
N CYS A 121 -0.67 14.43 -5.78
CA CYS A 121 -0.78 14.96 -4.43
C CYS A 121 0.09 14.15 -3.46
N THR A 122 0.53 14.81 -2.40
CA THR A 122 1.45 14.23 -1.41
C THR A 122 0.73 13.99 -0.10
N CYS A 123 0.91 12.80 0.47
CA CYS A 123 0.38 12.44 1.76
C CYS A 123 1.45 11.76 2.62
N LYS A 124 1.14 11.57 3.89
CA LYS A 124 2.02 10.87 4.82
C LYS A 124 1.63 9.41 4.91
N ALA A 125 2.62 8.55 5.08
CA ALA A 125 2.41 7.18 5.51
C ALA A 125 3.19 6.88 6.79
N PHE A 126 2.72 5.93 7.56
CA PHE A 126 3.31 5.53 8.84
C PHE A 126 3.64 4.05 8.80
N MET A 127 4.76 3.64 9.41
CA MET A 127 5.20 2.25 9.49
C MET A 127 4.90 1.69 10.90
N PRO A 128 3.73 1.08 11.16
CA PRO A 128 3.18 0.98 12.52
C PRO A 128 3.96 0.08 13.48
N PHE A 129 4.83 -0.79 12.97
CA PHE A 129 5.67 -1.67 13.76
C PHE A 129 7.01 -1.08 14.17
N LEU A 130 7.29 0.17 13.78
CA LEU A 130 8.46 0.90 14.24
C LEU A 130 8.14 1.70 15.51
N GLU A 131 9.14 1.84 16.36
CA GLU A 131 9.08 2.75 17.51
C GLU A 131 8.89 4.20 17.04
N ASP A 132 8.05 4.95 17.75
CA ASP A 132 7.69 6.35 17.43
C ASP A 132 7.19 6.55 15.99
N CYS A 133 6.58 5.52 15.38
CA CYS A 133 6.19 5.54 13.97
C CYS A 133 5.31 6.74 13.57
N TYR A 134 4.39 7.16 14.44
CA TYR A 134 3.51 8.32 14.17
C TYR A 134 4.21 9.68 14.26
N SER A 135 5.42 9.72 14.82
CA SER A 135 6.26 10.93 14.90
C SER A 135 7.21 11.05 13.70
N LYS A 136 7.39 9.97 12.93
CA LYS A 136 8.33 9.88 11.80
C LYS A 136 7.61 9.38 10.53
N PRO A 137 6.69 10.18 9.96
CA PRO A 137 6.01 9.81 8.72
C PRO A 137 7.00 9.68 7.57
N VAL A 138 6.73 8.75 6.66
CA VAL A 138 7.36 8.67 5.34
C VAL A 138 6.49 9.36 4.30
N GLU A 139 7.09 9.82 3.21
CA GLU A 139 6.37 10.53 2.15
C GLU A 139 5.71 9.53 1.19
N ALA A 140 4.43 9.78 0.90
CA ALA A 140 3.66 9.05 -0.08
C ALA A 140 3.15 10.02 -1.15
N ARG A 141 3.24 9.62 -2.41
CA ARG A 141 2.74 10.36 -3.56
C ARG A 141 1.63 9.57 -4.23
N LEU A 142 0.49 10.20 -4.41
CA LEU A 142 -0.64 9.69 -5.17
C LEU A 142 -0.62 10.37 -6.54
N THR A 143 -0.73 9.59 -7.61
CA THR A 143 -0.94 10.11 -8.96
C THR A 143 -2.35 9.79 -9.38
N THR A 144 -3.03 10.77 -9.96
CA THR A 144 -4.39 10.66 -10.46
C THR A 144 -4.43 10.79 -11.98
N ALA A 145 -5.56 10.39 -12.55
CA ALA A 145 -5.88 10.68 -13.95
C ALA A 145 -7.37 10.98 -14.07
N ASP A 146 -7.70 11.97 -14.89
CA ASP A 146 -9.07 12.29 -15.22
C ASP A 146 -9.54 11.48 -16.42
N GLU A 147 -10.65 10.75 -16.23
CA GLU A 147 -11.30 10.03 -17.31
C GLU A 147 -12.81 10.24 -17.25
N LYS A 148 -13.39 10.83 -18.30
CA LYS A 148 -14.82 11.13 -18.40
C LYS A 148 -15.34 11.93 -17.18
N PHE A 149 -14.62 13.00 -16.80
CA PHE A 149 -14.94 13.86 -15.65
C PHE A 149 -14.91 13.16 -14.29
N VAL A 150 -14.17 12.06 -14.19
CA VAL A 150 -13.94 11.35 -12.93
C VAL A 150 -12.44 11.25 -12.70
N THR A 151 -11.97 11.87 -11.63
CA THR A 151 -10.60 11.74 -11.14
C THR A 151 -10.42 10.38 -10.48
N LYS A 152 -9.43 9.62 -10.95
CA LYS A 152 -9.16 8.26 -10.49
C LYS A 152 -7.74 8.16 -9.97
N LEU A 153 -7.52 7.40 -8.90
CA LEU A 153 -6.18 7.05 -8.45
C LEU A 153 -5.55 6.03 -9.42
N VAL A 154 -4.36 6.34 -9.94
CA VAL A 154 -3.65 5.48 -10.91
C VAL A 154 -2.30 4.98 -10.42
N LYS A 155 -1.70 5.67 -9.44
CA LYS A 155 -0.42 5.27 -8.87
C LYS A 155 -0.33 5.65 -7.39
N LEU A 156 0.31 4.78 -6.61
CA LEU A 156 0.80 5.09 -5.27
C LEU A 156 2.31 4.86 -5.27
N GLU A 157 3.07 5.85 -4.84
CA GLU A 157 4.50 5.74 -4.54
C GLU A 157 4.75 6.09 -3.08
N VAL A 158 5.59 5.31 -2.38
CA VAL A 158 6.01 5.61 -1.01
C VAL A 158 7.52 5.50 -0.94
N GLU A 159 8.16 6.56 -0.46
CA GLU A 159 9.61 6.63 -0.30
C GLU A 159 10.00 6.33 1.15
N VAL A 160 10.73 5.24 1.35
CA VAL A 160 11.24 4.85 2.66
C VAL A 160 12.77 4.89 2.62
N THR A 161 13.41 5.56 3.56
CA THR A 161 14.88 5.54 3.65
C THR A 161 15.39 4.15 3.98
N ASP A 162 16.59 3.79 3.51
CA ASP A 162 17.17 2.47 3.79
C ASP A 162 17.27 2.18 5.29
N ASP A 163 17.55 3.19 6.10
CA ASP A 163 17.68 3.09 7.55
C ASP A 163 16.36 2.70 8.23
N VAL A 164 15.26 3.35 7.82
CA VAL A 164 13.90 3.05 8.31
C VAL A 164 13.45 1.67 7.81
N TYR A 165 13.76 1.35 6.54
CA TYR A 165 13.42 0.06 5.97
C TYR A 165 14.15 -1.10 6.66
N GLU A 166 15.44 -0.95 7.00
CA GLU A 166 16.20 -1.99 7.70
C GLU A 166 15.66 -2.23 9.12
N GLN A 167 15.23 -1.18 9.82
CA GLN A 167 14.55 -1.33 11.12
C GLN A 167 13.28 -2.19 10.98
N TRP A 168 12.47 -1.91 9.96
CA TRP A 168 11.26 -2.70 9.70
C TRP A 168 11.61 -4.14 9.30
N LEU A 169 12.67 -4.32 8.51
CA LEU A 169 13.12 -5.64 8.08
C LEU A 169 13.60 -6.49 9.26
N ARG A 170 14.25 -5.87 10.27
CA ARG A 170 14.60 -6.54 11.54
C ARG A 170 13.34 -7.01 12.27
N TYR A 171 12.34 -6.13 12.43
CA TYR A 171 11.05 -6.51 13.00
C TYR A 171 10.43 -7.71 12.25
N TYR A 172 10.37 -7.62 10.92
CA TYR A 172 9.75 -8.65 10.08
C TYR A 172 10.50 -9.99 10.13
N ARG A 173 11.83 -9.98 10.22
CA ARG A 173 12.64 -11.20 10.42
C ARG A 173 12.37 -11.82 11.79
N THR A 174 12.31 -11.01 12.85
CA THR A 174 11.99 -11.48 14.21
C THR A 174 10.60 -12.11 14.26
N LEU A 175 9.61 -11.47 13.65
CA LEU A 175 8.26 -12.01 13.53
C LEU A 175 8.25 -13.41 12.87
N LYS A 176 8.98 -13.58 11.76
CA LYS A 176 9.06 -14.89 11.09
C LYS A 176 9.69 -15.98 11.95
N THR A 177 10.63 -15.62 12.81
CA THR A 177 11.23 -16.55 13.77
C THR A 177 10.20 -16.98 14.82
N VAL A 178 9.48 -16.01 15.41
CA VAL A 178 8.42 -16.29 16.39
C VAL A 178 7.31 -17.16 15.77
N ASP A 179 6.82 -16.81 14.58
CA ASP A 179 5.81 -17.58 13.84
C ASP A 179 6.25 -19.03 13.56
N LYS A 180 7.55 -19.27 13.41
CA LYS A 180 8.12 -20.60 13.18
C LYS A 180 8.18 -21.40 14.48
N ASP A 181 8.65 -20.78 15.55
CA ASP A 181 8.78 -21.41 16.85
C ASP A 181 7.40 -21.83 17.41
N ASP A 182 6.37 -21.00 17.22
CA ASP A 182 4.98 -21.32 17.61
C ASP A 182 4.46 -22.58 16.89
N LYS A 183 4.66 -22.66 15.57
CA LYS A 183 4.24 -23.82 14.75
C LYS A 183 5.01 -25.10 15.09
N ASP A 184 6.29 -24.97 15.43
CA ASP A 184 7.11 -26.11 15.84
C ASP A 184 6.75 -26.59 17.26
N GLY A 185 6.20 -25.71 18.10
CA GLY A 185 5.59 -26.04 19.40
C GLY A 185 4.28 -26.82 19.25
N GLU A 186 3.32 -26.31 18.47
CA GLU A 186 2.01 -26.96 18.25
C GLU A 186 2.16 -28.39 17.71
N LYS A 187 3.07 -28.60 16.74
CA LYS A 187 3.35 -29.94 16.18
C LYS A 187 3.96 -30.93 17.17
N LYS A 188 4.59 -30.46 18.25
CA LYS A 188 5.14 -31.34 19.30
C LYS A 188 4.07 -31.76 20.29
N ASP A 189 3.09 -30.89 20.55
CA ASP A 189 2.00 -31.19 21.47
C ASP A 189 0.90 -32.06 20.83
N GLU A 190 0.64 -31.95 19.52
CA GLU A 190 -0.26 -32.88 18.80
C GLU A 190 0.28 -34.32 18.66
N LYS A 191 1.58 -34.52 18.87
CA LYS A 191 2.24 -35.84 18.79
C LYS A 191 2.38 -36.56 20.14
N LYS A 192 1.88 -35.96 21.23
CA LYS A 192 1.80 -36.59 22.56
C LYS A 192 0.39 -37.06 22.85
#